data_AF-A0A4Y9QEX4-F1
#
_entry.id   AF-A0A4Y9QEX4-F1
#
_cell.length_a   1.000
_cell.length_b   1.000
_cell.length_c   1.000
_cell.angle_alpha   90.00
_cell.angle_beta   90.00
_cell.angle_gamma   90.00
#
_symmetry.space_group_name_H-M   'P 1'
#
loop_
_entity.id
_entity.type
_entity.pdbx_description
1 polymer ?
#
loop_
_entity_poly.entity_id
_entity_poly.type
_entity_poly.pdbx_seq_one_letter_code
_entity_poly.pdbx_strand_id
1 'polypeptide(L)'
;MRSLFRLAGDGESAYEERITLWQAGSADEAQERAAAEAEEYAEFAGTTYVADFAQPYHLADAPPRDGAEVFSLVRDSALPPKPYVDRFFATGQERRQ
;
A
#
# COMPACT_ATOMS: atom_id res chain seq x y z
N MET A 1 0.74 7.32 -1.12
CA MET A 1 0.34 6.32 -2.12
C MET A 1 0.45 4.95 -1.50
N ARG A 2 -0.62 4.15 -1.48
CA ARG A 2 -0.56 2.72 -1.17
C ARG A 2 -0.47 1.93 -2.47
N SER A 3 0.58 1.13 -2.60
CA SER A 3 0.92 0.33 -3.79
C SER A 3 1.07 -1.14 -3.40
N LEU A 4 0.74 -2.04 -4.34
CA LEU A 4 0.81 -3.49 -4.14
C LEU A 4 1.83 -4.14 -5.08
N PHE A 5 2.64 -5.04 -4.55
CA PHE A 5 3.67 -5.77 -5.28
C PHE A 5 3.46 -7.26 -5.10
N ARG A 6 3.52 -8.02 -6.20
CA ARG A 6 3.49 -9.48 -6.15
C ARG A 6 4.91 -10.02 -6.12
N LEU A 7 5.20 -10.83 -5.11
CA LEU A 7 6.46 -11.57 -5.02
C LEU A 7 6.29 -12.91 -5.75
N ALA A 8 7.17 -13.18 -6.70
CA ALA A 8 7.22 -14.49 -7.35
C ALA A 8 7.64 -15.56 -6.31
N GLY A 9 6.98 -16.71 -6.35
CA GLY A 9 7.28 -17.85 -5.49
C GLY A 9 6.87 -19.16 -6.14
N ASP A 10 7.56 -20.25 -5.79
CA ASP A 10 7.25 -21.60 -6.25
C ASP A 10 6.00 -22.13 -5.52
N GLY A 11 4.81 -21.73 -5.97
CA GLY A 11 3.52 -22.10 -5.37
C GLY A 11 2.62 -20.88 -5.14
N GLU A 12 2.36 -20.54 -3.88
CA GLU A 12 1.58 -19.36 -3.52
C GLU A 12 2.40 -18.07 -3.67
N SER A 13 1.81 -17.05 -4.28
CA SER A 13 2.43 -15.73 -4.39
C SER A 13 2.13 -14.88 -3.15
N ALA A 14 3.19 -14.35 -2.52
CA ALA A 14 3.02 -13.34 -1.48
C ALA A 14 2.79 -11.97 -2.13
N TYR A 15 2.10 -11.09 -1.41
CA TYR A 15 1.93 -9.70 -1.81
C TYR A 15 2.51 -8.79 -0.75
N GLU A 16 3.23 -7.77 -1.19
CA GLU A 16 3.75 -6.70 -0.36
C GLU A 16 2.94 -5.43 -0.59
N GLU A 17 2.54 -4.80 0.50
CA GLU A 17 1.90 -3.50 0.48
C GLU A 17 2.88 -2.44 0.98
N ARG A 18 3.11 -1.40 0.17
CA ARG A 18 3.94 -0.25 0.56
C ARG A 18 3.11 1.01 0.60
N ILE A 19 3.41 1.87 1.58
CA ILE A 19 2.86 3.24 1.66
C ILE A 19 4.01 4.22 1.53
N THR A 20 3.97 5.07 0.50
CA THR A 20 4.97 6.11 0.22
C THR A 20 4.35 7.51 0.31
N LEU A 21 5.10 8.46 0.87
CA LEU A 21 4.70 9.87 0.97
C LEU A 21 5.37 10.69 -0.13
N TRP A 22 4.58 11.51 -0.82
CA TRP A 22 5.03 12.31 -1.96
C TRP A 22 4.68 13.77 -1.76
N GLN A 23 5.68 14.64 -1.80
CA GLN A 23 5.48 16.08 -1.89
C GLN A 23 5.58 16.49 -3.37
N ALA A 24 4.48 17.01 -3.90
CA ALA A 24 4.32 17.39 -5.31
C ALA A 24 3.43 18.64 -5.44
N GLY A 25 3.48 19.31 -6.58
CA GLY A 25 2.66 20.48 -6.88
C GLY A 25 1.19 20.15 -7.18
N SER A 26 0.88 18.88 -7.49
CA SER A 26 -0.48 18.40 -7.73
C SER A 26 -0.65 16.93 -7.36
N ALA A 27 -1.91 16.49 -7.27
CA ALA A 27 -2.24 15.09 -7.06
C ALA A 27 -1.82 14.21 -8.24
N ASP A 28 -1.92 14.71 -9.47
CA ASP A 28 -1.53 13.98 -10.68
C ASP A 28 -0.01 13.78 -10.72
N GLU A 29 0.77 14.83 -10.43
CA GLU A 29 2.23 14.75 -10.35
C GLU A 29 2.67 13.77 -9.25
N ALA A 30 2.00 13.80 -8.09
CA ALA A 30 2.27 12.83 -7.02
C ALA A 30 2.02 11.39 -7.46
N GLN A 31 0.95 11.14 -8.22
CA GLN A 31 0.59 9.81 -8.72
C GLN A 31 1.57 9.31 -9.78
N GLU A 32 1.95 10.15 -10.75
CA GLU A 32 2.93 9.81 -11.78
C GLU A 32 4.29 9.46 -11.15
N ARG A 33 4.75 10.28 -10.19
CA ARG A 33 6.02 10.03 -9.48
C ARG A 33 5.96 8.76 -8.63
N ALA A 34 4.83 8.52 -7.97
CA ALA A 34 4.64 7.30 -7.18
C ALA A 34 4.59 6.03 -8.05
N ALA A 35 3.99 6.10 -9.24
CA ALA A 35 3.95 4.99 -10.17
C ALA A 35 5.34 4.68 -10.73
N ALA A 36 6.10 5.69 -11.13
CA ALA A 36 7.47 5.52 -11.60
C ALA A 36 8.37 4.88 -10.53
N GLU A 37 8.30 5.35 -9.27
CA GLU A 37 9.05 4.72 -8.16
C GLU A 37 8.60 3.29 -7.88
N ALA A 38 7.31 2.99 -8.00
CA ALA A 38 6.82 1.63 -7.81
C ALA A 38 7.37 0.69 -8.90
N GLU A 39 7.43 1.13 -10.16
CA GLU A 39 8.05 0.36 -11.25
C GLU A 39 9.55 0.11 -10.99
N GLU A 40 10.30 1.16 -10.63
CA GLU A 40 11.72 1.05 -10.28
C GLU A 40 11.96 0.10 -9.11
N TYR A 41 11.13 0.20 -8.06
CA TYR A 41 11.20 -0.70 -6.91
C TYR A 41 10.90 -2.14 -7.31
N ALA A 42 9.90 -2.37 -8.16
CA ALA A 42 9.54 -3.72 -8.60
C ALA A 42 10.70 -4.38 -9.35
N GLU A 43 11.36 -3.66 -10.24
CA GLU A 43 12.57 -4.13 -10.92
C GLU A 43 13.69 -4.43 -9.91
N PHE A 44 14.01 -3.49 -9.01
CA PHE A 44 15.07 -3.64 -8.02
C PHE A 44 14.84 -4.83 -7.08
N ALA A 45 13.61 -4.99 -6.59
CA ALA A 45 13.24 -6.03 -5.62
C ALA A 45 12.93 -7.38 -6.28
N GLY A 46 12.91 -7.46 -7.61
CA GLY A 46 12.50 -8.67 -8.34
C GLY A 46 11.03 -9.04 -8.10
N THR A 47 10.16 -8.03 -7.96
CA THR A 47 8.72 -8.19 -7.76
C THR A 47 7.94 -7.67 -8.97
N THR A 48 6.63 -7.87 -8.99
CA THR A 48 5.75 -7.31 -10.02
C THR A 48 4.86 -6.25 -9.41
N TYR A 49 4.96 -5.01 -9.87
CA TYR A 49 4.04 -3.95 -9.49
C TYR A 49 2.63 -4.22 -10.03
N VAL A 50 1.63 -4.18 -9.15
CA VAL A 50 0.21 -4.33 -9.52
C VAL A 50 -0.35 -2.95 -9.85
N ALA A 51 -0.05 -2.45 -11.06
CA ALA A 51 -0.36 -1.08 -11.48
C ALA A 51 -1.87 -0.72 -11.39
N ASP A 52 -2.76 -1.70 -11.56
CA ASP A 52 -4.21 -1.50 -11.42
C ASP A 52 -4.67 -1.27 -9.97
N PHE A 53 -3.76 -1.41 -9.00
CA PHE A 53 -4.02 -1.16 -7.58
C PHE A 53 -3.12 -0.04 -7.06
N ALA A 54 -3.55 1.20 -7.28
CA ALA A 54 -2.96 2.39 -6.68
C ALA A 54 -4.02 3.14 -5.88
N GLN A 55 -3.74 3.41 -4.59
CA GLN A 55 -4.64 4.16 -3.72
C GLN A 55 -3.95 5.42 -3.20
N PRO A 56 -4.17 6.59 -3.83
CA PRO A 56 -3.67 7.84 -3.30
C PRO A 56 -4.45 8.26 -2.06
N TYR A 57 -3.77 8.90 -1.12
CA TYR A 57 -4.35 9.54 0.04
C TYR A 57 -3.76 10.94 0.14
N HIS A 58 -4.63 11.95 0.21
CA HIS A 58 -4.21 13.35 0.32
C HIS A 58 -4.10 13.71 1.80
N LEU A 59 -2.90 14.11 2.23
CA LEU A 59 -2.67 14.51 3.61
C LEU A 59 -3.45 15.79 3.93
N ALA A 60 -4.08 15.83 5.11
CA ALA A 60 -4.81 17.02 5.56
C ALA A 60 -3.87 18.18 5.94
N ASP A 61 -2.66 17.88 6.38
CA ASP A 61 -1.66 18.84 6.84
C ASP A 61 -0.36 18.73 6.01
N ALA A 62 0.25 19.88 5.70
CA ALA A 62 1.57 19.97 5.08
C ALA A 62 2.40 21.08 5.76
N PRO A 63 3.57 20.76 6.37
CA PRO A 63 4.18 19.43 6.49
C PRO A 63 3.39 18.48 7.43
N PRO A 64 3.55 17.16 7.30
CA PRO A 64 2.96 16.21 8.23
C PRO A 64 3.51 16.43 9.65
N ARG A 65 2.63 16.32 10.64
CA ARG A 65 2.97 16.32 12.06
C ARG A 65 2.89 14.92 12.65
N ASP A 66 3.34 14.76 13.89
CA ASP A 66 3.16 13.52 14.64
C ASP A 66 1.68 13.13 14.67
N GLY A 67 1.41 11.86 14.30
CA GLY A 67 0.05 11.33 14.20
C GLY A 67 -0.71 11.76 12.93
N ALA A 68 -0.06 12.38 11.93
CA ALA A 68 -0.69 12.64 10.64
C ALA A 68 -1.16 11.33 9.97
N GLU A 69 -2.43 11.30 9.56
CA GLU A 69 -2.97 10.18 8.79
C GLU A 69 -2.34 10.17 7.39
N VAL A 70 -1.81 9.01 6.98
CA VAL A 70 -1.17 8.82 5.67
C VAL A 70 -1.96 7.88 4.76
N PHE A 71 -2.95 7.18 5.32
CA PHE A 71 -3.84 6.24 4.64
C PHE A 71 -5.02 5.91 5.56
N SER A 72 -6.19 5.66 4.96
CA SER A 72 -7.37 5.13 5.65
C SER A 72 -8.16 4.20 4.73
N LEU A 73 -8.68 3.10 5.28
CA LEU A 73 -9.54 2.14 4.57
C LEU A 73 -10.73 1.78 5.43
N VAL A 74 -11.92 2.09 4.94
CA VAL A 74 -13.18 1.61 5.51
C VAL A 74 -13.68 0.46 4.65
N ARG A 75 -14.06 -0.64 5.32
CA ARG A 75 -14.64 -1.82 4.67
C ARG A 75 -15.88 -2.24 5.44
N ASP A 76 -17.01 -2.25 4.77
CA ASP A 76 -18.23 -2.84 5.32
C ASP A 76 -18.05 -4.35 5.51
N SER A 77 -18.44 -4.84 6.67
CA SER A 77 -18.35 -6.26 7.00
C SER A 77 -19.42 -6.65 8.00
N ALA A 78 -20.02 -7.82 7.79
CA ALA A 78 -20.90 -8.45 8.76
C ALA A 78 -20.13 -9.24 9.84
N LEU A 79 -18.79 -9.34 9.71
CA LEU A 79 -17.98 -10.07 10.66
C LEU A 79 -17.85 -9.29 11.99
N PRO A 80 -17.92 -9.98 13.15
CA PRO A 80 -17.55 -9.37 14.40
C PRO A 80 -16.04 -9.09 14.46
N PRO A 81 -15.55 -8.26 15.40
CA PRO A 81 -14.20 -7.71 15.35
C PRO A 81 -13.06 -8.72 15.24
N LYS A 82 -13.06 -9.79 16.05
CA LYS A 82 -11.96 -10.78 16.03
C LYS A 82 -11.89 -11.55 14.71
N PRO A 83 -13.00 -12.17 14.22
CA PRO A 83 -13.00 -12.80 12.90
C PRO A 83 -12.63 -11.86 11.76
N TYR A 84 -12.98 -10.57 11.84
CA TYR A 84 -12.56 -9.58 10.85
C TYR A 84 -11.03 -9.42 10.81
N VAL A 85 -10.41 -9.25 11.98
CA VAL A 85 -8.95 -9.12 12.09
C VAL A 85 -8.25 -10.39 11.61
N ASP A 86 -8.67 -11.56 12.08
CA ASP A 86 -8.08 -12.85 11.70
C ASP A 86 -8.23 -13.11 10.18
N ARG A 87 -9.32 -12.63 9.56
CA ARG A 87 -9.60 -12.85 8.13
C ARG A 87 -8.77 -11.98 7.19
N PHE A 88 -8.48 -10.73 7.58
CA PHE A 88 -7.93 -9.72 6.67
C PHE A 88 -6.55 -9.18 7.06
N PHE A 89 -6.11 -9.34 8.31
CA PHE A 89 -4.91 -8.67 8.82
C PHE A 89 -3.96 -9.57 9.62
N ALA A 90 -4.51 -10.58 10.31
CA ALA A 90 -3.75 -11.49 11.17
C ALA A 90 -3.99 -12.95 10.75
N THR A 91 -3.77 -13.21 9.46
CA THR A 91 -3.92 -14.54 8.85
C THR A 91 -2.86 -15.53 9.34
N GLY A 92 -1.74 -15.02 9.88
CA GLY A 92 -0.63 -15.82 10.38
C GLY A 92 0.44 -16.10 9.34
N GLN A 93 0.26 -15.61 8.11
CA GLN A 93 1.20 -15.77 6.99
C GLN A 93 1.94 -14.48 6.64
N GLU A 94 1.67 -13.38 7.36
CA GLU A 94 2.29 -12.09 7.10
C GLU A 94 3.78 -12.10 7.46
N ARG A 95 4.60 -11.54 6.57
CA ARG A 95 5.99 -11.17 6.86
C ARG A 95 6.01 -9.69 7.21
N ARG A 96 6.57 -9.34 8.37
CA ARG A 96 6.57 -7.96 8.89
C ARG A 96 7.96 -7.37 8.75
N GLN A 97 8.03 -6.11 8.35
CA GLN A 97 9.24 -5.29 8.31
C GLN A 97 9.07 -4.10 9.27
#